data_AF-A0A7W6MKF2-F1
#
_entry.id   AF-A0A7W6MKF2-F1
#
_cell.length_a   1.000
_cell.length_b   1.000
_cell.length_c   1.000
_cell.angle_alpha   90.00
_cell.angle_beta   90.00
_cell.angle_gamma   90.00
#
_symmetry.space_group_name_H-M   'P 1'
#
loop_
_entity.id
_entity.type
_entity.pdbx_description
1 polymer ?
#
loop_
_entity_poly.entity_id
_entity_poly.type
_entity_poly.pdbx_seq_one_letter_code
_entity_poly.pdbx_strand_id
1 'polypeptide(L)'
;MARAEMLRMMKCLVIDESSIVAKVATRILAGIEIETSGAFSLEEASAQLGSEPLPALVIVSASLVGMPVEKAVKALRAMPGGAKAAILVSIVETNLGVMTRAKRAGSDGFIFRPFDRASLLAWIEPFVKVAA
;
A
#
# COMPACT_ATOMS: atom_id res chain seq x y z
N MET A 1 14.30 9.41 19.91
CA MET A 1 15.24 8.60 19.11
C MET A 1 14.58 7.31 18.62
N ALA A 2 13.94 6.50 19.47
CA ALA A 2 13.23 5.27 19.07
C ALA A 2 12.22 5.41 17.91
N ARG A 3 11.47 6.52 17.83
CA ARG A 3 10.48 6.77 16.77
C ARG A 3 11.10 6.90 15.36
N ALA A 4 12.25 7.56 15.26
CA ALA A 4 12.93 7.75 13.98
C ALA A 4 13.52 6.41 13.50
N GLU A 5 14.17 5.66 14.40
CA GLU A 5 14.67 4.32 14.10
C GLU A 5 13.57 3.34 13.66
N MET A 6 12.39 3.39 14.28
CA MET A 6 11.29 2.51 13.91
C MET A 6 10.68 2.86 12.54
N LEU A 7 10.58 4.15 12.20
CA LEU A 7 10.18 4.57 10.85
C LEU A 7 11.22 4.15 9.80
N ARG A 8 12.50 4.25 10.14
CA ARG A 8 13.64 3.84 9.30
C ARG A 8 13.67 2.34 8.99
N MET A 9 12.96 1.52 9.76
CA MET A 9 12.80 0.07 9.52
C MET A 9 11.48 -0.28 8.83
N MET A 10 10.57 0.68 8.63
CA MET A 10 9.29 0.40 8.02
C MET A 10 9.45 0.30 6.50
N LYS A 11 8.92 -0.80 5.96
CA LYS A 11 8.85 -1.04 4.52
C LYS A 11 7.44 -0.83 4.00
N CYS A 12 7.35 -0.26 2.80
CA CYS A 12 6.12 -0.08 2.03
C CYS A 12 6.25 -0.75 0.67
N LEU A 13 5.20 -1.46 0.23
CA LEU A 13 5.08 -1.94 -1.14
C LEU A 13 3.96 -1.17 -1.87
N VAL A 14 4.27 -0.60 -3.03
CA VAL A 14 3.28 0.06 -3.90
C VAL A 14 3.03 -0.79 -5.14
N ILE A 15 1.79 -1.22 -5.34
CA ILE A 15 1.37 -2.01 -6.49
C ILE A 15 0.43 -1.17 -7.34
N ASP A 16 0.91 -0.64 -8.46
CA ASP A 16 0.15 0.27 -9.33
C ASP A 16 0.56 0.08 -10.78
N GLU A 17 -0.43 0.12 -11.69
CA GLU A 17 -0.20 0.02 -13.14
C GLU A 17 0.65 1.18 -13.70
N SER A 18 0.72 2.30 -12.96
CA SER A 18 1.48 3.50 -13.32
C SER A 18 2.80 3.58 -12.56
N SER A 19 3.91 3.51 -13.31
CA SER A 19 5.26 3.71 -12.72
C SER A 19 5.43 5.06 -12.03
N ILE A 20 4.63 6.06 -12.41
CA ILE A 20 4.67 7.41 -11.86
C ILE A 20 4.15 7.39 -10.42
N VAL A 21 3.07 6.65 -10.16
CA VAL A 21 2.46 6.59 -8.82
C VAL A 21 3.45 5.97 -7.82
N ALA A 22 4.08 4.84 -8.18
CA ALA A 22 5.12 4.23 -7.36
C ALA A 22 6.29 5.18 -7.12
N LYS A 23 6.81 5.85 -8.16
CA LYS A 23 7.93 6.82 -8.02
C LYS A 23 7.59 8.00 -7.11
N VAL A 24 6.39 8.56 -7.23
CA VAL A 24 5.94 9.70 -6.40
C VAL A 24 5.76 9.25 -4.95
N ALA A 25 5.11 8.10 -4.71
CA ALA A 25 4.98 7.53 -3.38
C ALA A 25 6.35 7.27 -2.75
N THR A 26 7.27 6.60 -3.44
CA THR A 26 8.65 6.36 -2.96
C THR A 26 9.35 7.66 -2.59
N ARG A 27 9.26 8.71 -3.41
CA ARG A 27 9.89 10.02 -3.10
C ARG A 27 9.28 10.72 -1.89
N ILE A 28 7.97 10.60 -1.70
CA ILE A 28 7.29 11.19 -0.53
C ILE A 28 7.69 10.43 0.74
N LEU A 29 7.58 9.11 0.71
CA LEU A 29 7.79 8.21 1.86
C LEU A 29 9.26 8.11 2.27
N ALA A 30 10.21 8.23 1.33
CA ALA A 30 11.63 8.36 1.66
C ALA A 30 11.94 9.60 2.51
N GLY A 31 11.15 10.67 2.37
CA GLY A 31 11.29 11.89 3.19
C GLY A 31 10.92 11.70 4.66
N ILE A 32 10.33 10.56 5.03
CA ILE A 32 10.07 10.15 6.42
C ILE A 32 10.70 8.80 6.74
N GLU A 33 11.75 8.43 5.99
CA GLU A 33 12.58 7.24 6.19
C GLU A 33 11.89 5.88 5.96
N ILE A 34 10.74 5.83 5.28
CA ILE A 34 10.10 4.55 4.91
C ILE A 34 10.72 4.01 3.61
N GLU A 35 11.30 2.82 3.67
CA GLU A 35 11.82 2.11 2.50
C GLU A 35 10.64 1.65 1.62
N THR A 36 10.59 2.06 0.36
CA THR A 36 9.44 1.80 -0.51
C THR A 36 9.85 1.11 -1.80
N SER A 37 9.28 -0.06 -2.08
CA SER A 37 9.40 -0.78 -3.36
C SER A 37 8.13 -0.63 -4.21
N GLY A 38 8.28 -0.80 -5.52
CA GLY A 38 7.19 -0.69 -6.48
C GLY A 38 7.06 -1.94 -7.35
N ALA A 39 5.82 -2.32 -7.66
CA ALA A 39 5.47 -3.38 -8.59
C ALA A 39 4.31 -2.93 -9.49
N PHE A 40 4.27 -3.44 -10.73
CA PHE A 40 3.24 -3.13 -11.72
C PHE A 40 2.04 -4.08 -11.68
N SER A 41 2.20 -5.22 -11.01
CA SER A 41 1.14 -6.22 -10.83
C SER A 41 1.33 -7.02 -9.55
N LEU A 42 0.35 -7.85 -9.20
CA LEU A 42 0.46 -8.76 -8.06
C LEU A 42 1.45 -9.89 -8.30
N GLU A 43 1.57 -10.35 -9.54
CA GLU A 43 2.53 -11.38 -9.93
C GLU A 43 3.96 -10.86 -9.77
N GLU A 44 4.23 -9.63 -10.21
CA GLU A 44 5.53 -9.00 -10.00
C GLU A 44 5.80 -8.77 -8.52
N ALA A 45 4.82 -8.24 -7.77
CA ALA A 45 4.95 -8.08 -6.32
C ALA A 45 5.29 -9.39 -5.62
N SER A 46 4.61 -10.48 -6.01
CA SER A 46 4.85 -11.83 -5.47
C SER A 46 6.27 -12.32 -5.81
N ALA A 47 6.71 -12.12 -7.05
CA ALA A 47 8.04 -12.52 -7.51
C ALA A 47 9.15 -11.73 -6.80
N GLN A 48 8.95 -10.43 -6.58
CA GLN A 48 9.88 -9.56 -5.86
C GLN A 48 10.00 -9.96 -4.38
N LEU A 49 8.89 -10.31 -3.72
CA LEU A 49 8.89 -10.76 -2.32
C LEU A 49 9.48 -12.17 -2.18
N GLY A 50 9.26 -13.05 -3.16
CA GLY A 50 9.68 -14.44 -3.08
C GLY A 50 9.04 -15.15 -1.88
N SER A 51 9.87 -15.50 -0.88
CA SER A 51 9.40 -16.11 0.38
C SER A 51 9.31 -15.12 1.56
N GLU A 52 9.65 -13.85 1.33
CA GLU A 52 9.58 -12.82 2.35
C GLU A 52 8.12 -12.46 2.69
N PRO A 53 7.83 -12.08 3.96
CA PRO A 53 6.51 -11.58 4.32
C PRO A 53 6.21 -10.23 3.66
N LEU A 54 4.93 -9.93 3.50
CA LEU A 54 4.48 -8.62 3.06
C LEU A 54 5.03 -7.51 3.98
N PRO A 55 5.44 -6.36 3.40
CA PRO A 55 5.78 -5.18 4.18
C PRO A 55 4.63 -4.73 5.08
N ALA A 56 4.98 -4.01 6.15
CA ALA A 56 4.00 -3.52 7.12
C ALA A 56 2.96 -2.58 6.50
N LEU A 57 3.29 -1.92 5.39
CA LEU A 57 2.38 -1.08 4.62
C LEU A 57 2.34 -1.55 3.16
N VAL A 58 1.13 -1.69 2.60
CA VAL A 58 0.91 -1.98 1.19
C VAL A 58 -0.09 -0.97 0.64
N ILE A 59 0.27 -0.32 -0.47
CA ILE A 59 -0.63 0.53 -1.25
C ILE A 59 -0.90 -0.18 -2.56
N VAL A 60 -2.15 -0.54 -2.83
CA VAL A 60 -2.55 -1.29 -4.04
C VAL A 60 -3.59 -0.51 -4.85
N SER A 61 -3.37 -0.38 -6.14
CA SER A 61 -4.30 0.28 -7.06
C SER A 61 -5.58 -0.53 -7.23
N ALA A 62 -6.73 0.16 -7.20
CA ALA A 62 -8.01 -0.42 -7.61
C ALA A 62 -8.13 -0.58 -9.14
N SER A 63 -7.17 -0.07 -9.90
CA SER A 63 -7.19 0.01 -11.37
C SER A 63 -6.28 -1.00 -12.06
N LEU A 64 -5.73 -1.98 -11.32
CA LEU A 64 -4.89 -3.03 -11.89
C LEU A 64 -5.62 -3.76 -13.03
N VAL A 65 -5.00 -3.79 -14.21
CA VAL A 65 -5.59 -4.38 -15.42
C VAL A 65 -5.80 -5.87 -15.22
N GLY A 66 -7.01 -6.36 -15.49
CA GLY A 66 -7.36 -7.78 -15.34
C GLY A 66 -7.49 -8.27 -13.89
N MET A 67 -7.33 -7.38 -12.90
CA MET A 67 -7.33 -7.73 -11.48
C MET A 67 -8.37 -6.93 -10.71
N PRO A 68 -9.57 -7.49 -10.45
CA PRO A 68 -10.58 -6.86 -9.60
C PRO A 68 -10.03 -6.57 -8.19
N VAL A 69 -10.34 -5.38 -7.66
CA VAL A 69 -9.80 -4.91 -6.37
C VAL A 69 -10.03 -5.88 -5.21
N GLU A 70 -11.20 -6.53 -5.13
CA GLU A 70 -11.49 -7.50 -4.09
C GLU A 70 -10.65 -8.78 -4.20
N LYS A 71 -10.25 -9.17 -5.42
CA LYS A 71 -9.32 -10.28 -5.62
C LYS A 71 -7.92 -9.88 -5.22
N ALA A 72 -7.51 -8.66 -5.58
CA ALA A 72 -6.19 -8.15 -5.21
C ALA A 72 -5.98 -8.09 -3.70
N VAL A 73 -6.94 -7.50 -2.98
CA VAL A 73 -6.88 -7.40 -1.52
C VAL A 73 -6.90 -8.79 -0.86
N LYS A 74 -7.74 -9.71 -1.33
CA LYS A 74 -7.77 -11.10 -0.81
C LYS A 74 -6.46 -11.83 -1.04
N ALA A 75 -5.84 -11.67 -2.21
CA ALA A 75 -4.55 -12.27 -2.53
C ALA A 75 -3.47 -11.75 -1.58
N LEU A 76 -3.40 -10.43 -1.37
CA LEU A 76 -2.46 -9.82 -0.42
C LEU A 76 -2.72 -10.31 1.02
N ARG A 77 -3.98 -10.41 1.45
CA ARG A 77 -4.31 -10.96 2.78
C ARG A 77 -3.91 -12.42 2.98
N ALA A 78 -3.85 -13.20 1.90
CA ALA A 78 -3.44 -14.60 1.93
C ALA A 78 -1.91 -14.80 1.90
N MET A 79 -1.14 -13.78 1.55
CA MET A 79 0.34 -13.85 1.56
C MET A 79 0.91 -13.92 2.99
N PRO A 80 2.13 -14.47 3.16
CA PRO A 80 2.83 -14.39 4.44
C PRO A 80 2.90 -12.95 4.94
N GLY A 81 2.57 -12.70 6.21
CA GLY A 81 2.50 -11.34 6.78
C GLY A 81 1.25 -10.53 6.40
N GLY A 82 0.46 -10.97 5.41
CA GLY A 82 -0.70 -10.25 4.90
C GLY A 82 -1.80 -10.00 5.92
N ALA A 83 -1.95 -10.86 6.93
CA ALA A 83 -2.89 -10.64 8.03
C ALA A 83 -2.51 -9.45 8.94
N LYS A 84 -1.23 -9.06 8.97
CA LYS A 84 -0.71 -7.97 9.82
C LYS A 84 -0.43 -6.69 9.05
N ALA A 85 -0.17 -6.77 7.75
CA ALA A 85 0.11 -5.61 6.91
C ALA A 85 -1.08 -4.64 6.87
N ALA A 86 -0.82 -3.33 6.89
CA ALA A 86 -1.80 -2.32 6.58
C ALA A 86 -1.97 -2.23 5.06
N ILE A 87 -3.16 -2.57 4.53
CA ILE A 87 -3.45 -2.60 3.09
C ILE A 87 -4.37 -1.43 2.75
N LEU A 88 -3.83 -0.43 2.05
CA LEU A 88 -4.56 0.73 1.57
C LEU A 88 -4.82 0.62 0.08
N VAL A 89 -6.05 0.89 -0.33
CA VAL A 89 -6.41 0.86 -1.76
C VAL A 89 -6.34 2.28 -2.34
N SER A 90 -5.56 2.47 -3.40
CA SER A 90 -5.54 3.73 -4.13
C SER A 90 -6.66 3.77 -5.19
N ILE A 91 -7.41 4.88 -5.25
CA ILE A 91 -8.55 5.09 -6.16
C ILE A 91 -8.45 6.46 -6.84
N VAL A 92 -8.88 6.57 -8.10
CA VAL A 92 -8.85 7.84 -8.86
C VAL A 92 -10.07 8.72 -8.56
N GLU A 93 -11.24 8.09 -8.46
CA GLU A 93 -12.49 8.76 -8.19
C GLU A 93 -13.24 8.03 -7.08
N THR A 94 -14.10 8.77 -6.38
CA THR A 94 -14.93 8.17 -5.33
C THR A 94 -15.94 7.22 -5.98
N ASN A 95 -15.73 5.93 -5.78
CA ASN A 95 -16.63 4.89 -6.27
C ASN A 95 -17.03 3.98 -5.12
N LEU A 96 -18.25 4.19 -4.59
CA LEU A 96 -18.75 3.46 -3.42
C LEU A 96 -18.77 1.94 -3.64
N GLY A 97 -19.01 1.49 -4.87
CA GLY A 97 -18.98 0.06 -5.22
C GLY A 97 -17.59 -0.55 -5.07
N VAL A 98 -16.57 0.11 -5.62
CA VAL A 98 -15.16 -0.28 -5.50
C VAL A 98 -14.74 -0.26 -4.03
N MET A 99 -15.03 0.83 -3.31
CA MET A 99 -14.68 0.98 -1.90
C MET A 99 -15.34 -0.10 -1.03
N THR A 100 -16.61 -0.40 -1.25
CA THR A 100 -17.32 -1.44 -0.51
C THR A 100 -16.72 -2.82 -0.75
N ARG A 101 -16.38 -3.16 -2.01
CA ARG A 101 -15.76 -4.45 -2.35
C ARG A 101 -14.36 -4.58 -1.75
N ALA A 102 -13.54 -3.53 -1.83
CA ALA A 102 -12.22 -3.49 -1.21
C ALA A 102 -12.31 -3.66 0.32
N LYS A 103 -13.23 -2.94 0.98
CA LYS A 103 -13.39 -3.01 2.43
C LYS A 103 -13.83 -4.40 2.89
N ARG A 104 -14.79 -5.02 2.18
CA ARG A 104 -15.23 -6.40 2.44
C ARG A 104 -14.15 -7.45 2.16
N ALA A 105 -13.24 -7.17 1.24
CA ALA A 105 -12.08 -8.02 0.98
C ALA A 105 -10.99 -7.89 2.06
N GLY A 106 -11.09 -6.88 2.93
CA GLY A 106 -10.20 -6.68 4.06
C GLY A 106 -9.22 -5.52 3.91
N SER A 107 -9.49 -4.50 3.08
CA SER A 107 -8.65 -3.31 3.07
C SER A 107 -8.79 -2.50 4.37
N ASP A 108 -7.72 -1.86 4.79
CA ASP A 108 -7.70 -1.05 6.02
C ASP A 108 -8.18 0.38 5.74
N GLY A 109 -7.80 0.93 4.59
CA GLY A 109 -8.15 2.30 4.21
C GLY A 109 -8.03 2.57 2.72
N PHE A 110 -8.10 3.85 2.37
CA PHE A 110 -8.11 4.33 0.99
C PHE A 110 -7.18 5.53 0.82
N ILE A 111 -6.59 5.62 -0.37
CA ILE A 111 -5.77 6.75 -0.83
C ILE A 111 -6.44 7.29 -2.10
N PHE A 112 -6.63 8.60 -2.19
CA PHE A 112 -7.20 9.21 -3.39
C PHE A 112 -6.08 9.72 -4.30
N ARG A 113 -6.13 9.38 -5.59
CA ARG A 113 -5.24 9.91 -6.63
C ARG A 113 -5.95 11.09 -7.34
N PRO A 114 -5.23 12.13 -7.79
CA PRO A 114 -3.82 12.40 -7.49
C PRO A 114 -3.60 12.76 -6.02
N PHE A 115 -2.39 12.54 -5.52
CA PHE A 115 -1.99 12.88 -4.16
C PHE A 115 -0.67 13.63 -4.13
N ASP A 116 -0.50 14.40 -3.06
CA ASP A 116 0.72 15.11 -2.71
C ASP A 116 1.31 14.55 -1.41
N ARG A 117 2.40 15.18 -0.93
CA ARG A 117 3.04 14.80 0.33
C ARG A 117 2.07 14.87 1.50
N ALA A 118 1.27 15.93 1.61
CA ALA A 118 0.43 16.16 2.78
C ALA A 118 -0.69 15.12 2.87
N SER A 119 -1.41 14.91 1.76
CA SER A 119 -2.51 13.94 1.65
C SER A 119 -2.04 12.49 1.84
N LEU A 120 -0.94 12.08 1.17
CA LEU A 120 -0.41 10.73 1.36
C LEU A 120 -0.01 10.47 2.81
N LEU A 121 0.73 11.40 3.43
CA LEU A 121 1.14 11.26 4.83
C LEU A 121 -0.05 11.20 5.79
N ALA A 122 -1.09 12.01 5.56
CA ALA A 122 -2.30 11.99 6.38
C ALA A 122 -3.04 10.65 6.29
N TRP A 123 -3.16 10.05 5.10
CA TRP A 123 -3.83 8.76 4.95
C TRP A 123 -3.07 7.59 5.56
N ILE A 124 -1.74 7.62 5.51
CA ILE A 124 -0.94 6.53 6.10
C ILE A 124 -0.79 6.70 7.60
N GLU A 125 -0.88 7.92 8.15
CA GLU A 125 -0.62 8.25 9.56
C GLU A 125 -1.20 7.24 10.57
N PRO A 126 -2.46 6.79 10.44
CA PRO A 126 -3.05 5.83 11.40
C PRO A 126 -2.34 4.47 11.41
N PHE A 127 -1.67 4.11 10.33
CA PHE A 127 -1.03 2.81 10.09
C PHE A 127 0.48 2.85 10.32
N VAL A 128 1.09 4.04 10.31
CA VAL A 128 2.49 4.26 10.65
C VAL A 128 2.72 4.57 12.14
N LYS A 129 1.64 4.71 12.92
CA LYS A 129 1.70 5.00 14.36
C LYS A 129 2.22 3.80 15.15
N VAL A 130 3.54 3.86 15.39
CA VAL A 130 4.32 3.46 16.57
C VAL A 130 3.48 2.77 17.65
N ALA A 131 3.81 1.51 17.95
CA ALA A 131 3.42 0.91 19.23
C ALA A 131 3.86 1.87 20.34
N ALA A 132 2.88 2.42 21.05
CA ALA A 132 3.11 3.26 22.22
C ALA A 132 3.77 2.43 23.33
#